data_AF-A0A9E6EZV6-F1
#
_entry.id   AF-A0A9E6EZV6-F1
#
_cell.length_a   1.000
_cell.length_b   1.000
_cell.length_c   1.000
_cell.angle_alpha   90.00
_cell.angle_beta   90.00
_cell.angle_gamma   90.00
#
_symmetry.space_group_name_H-M   'P 1'
#
loop_
_entity.id
_entity.type
_entity.pdbx_description
1 polymer ?
#
loop_
_entity_poly.entity_id
_entity_poly.type
_entity_poly.pdbx_seq_one_letter_code
_entity_poly.pdbx_strand_id
1 'polypeptide(L)' 'GKSGGVYTLIIKQDETGGRTFTWPASVLWSGGIIPAFSTSANAIDMVKFVFDGTNYLGIAASDFK' A
#
# COMPACT_ATOMS: atom_id res chain seq x y z
N GLY A 1 12.02 -7.68 -4.65
CA GLY A 1 11.25 -8.47 -5.62
C GLY A 1 12.15 -8.90 -6.75
N LYS A 2 11.59 -9.31 -7.90
CA LYS A 2 12.33 -9.44 -9.16
C LYS A 2 12.25 -8.09 -9.90
N SER A 3 13.36 -7.59 -10.47
CA SER A 3 13.34 -6.32 -11.21
C SER A 3 12.32 -6.37 -12.36
N GLY A 4 11.53 -5.30 -12.50
CA GLY A 4 10.37 -5.20 -13.39
C GLY A 4 9.13 -5.95 -12.89
N GLY A 5 9.21 -6.61 -11.74
CA GLY A 5 8.09 -7.35 -11.15
C GLY A 5 6.98 -6.42 -10.67
N VAL A 6 5.74 -6.78 -10.99
CA VAL A 6 4.55 -6.07 -10.56
C VAL A 6 3.88 -6.85 -9.44
N TYR A 7 3.56 -6.16 -8.35
CA TYR A 7 2.95 -6.75 -7.17
C TYR A 7 1.70 -5.96 -6.80
N THR A 8 0.68 -6.67 -6.31
CA THR A 8 -0.53 -6.05 -5.77
C THR A 8 -0.71 -6.51 -4.33
N LEU A 9 -0.88 -5.57 -3.42
CA LEU A 9 -1.25 -5.81 -2.03
C LEU A 9 -2.66 -5.29 -1.81
N ILE A 10 -3.51 -6.13 -1.23
CA ILE A 10 -4.82 -5.73 -0.71
C ILE A 10 -4.68 -5.62 0.81
N ILE A 11 -5.11 -4.48 1.34
CA ILE A 11 -5.10 -4.19 2.77
C ILE A 11 -6.56 -4.12 3.20
N LYS A 12 -6.95 -4.95 4.18
CA LYS A 12 -8.31 -4.97 4.70
C LYS A 12 -8.28 -4.76 6.21
N GLN A 13 -8.99 -3.74 6.67
CA GLN A 13 -9.27 -3.55 8.09
C GLN A 13 -10.19 -4.67 8.59
N ASP A 14 -10.01 -5.08 9.84
CA ASP A 14 -10.94 -6.00 10.49
C ASP A 14 -12.27 -5.31 10.84
N GLU A 15 -13.17 -6.04 11.50
CA GLU A 15 -14.48 -5.53 11.90
C GLU A 15 -14.41 -4.38 12.91
N THR A 16 -13.27 -4.16 13.58
CA THR A 16 -13.08 -3.05 14.52
C THR A 16 -12.54 -1.81 13.81
N GLY A 17 -11.61 -1.99 12.87
CA GLY A 17 -10.86 -0.91 12.27
C GLY A 17 -9.80 -0.33 13.21
N GLY A 18 -9.25 0.82 12.83
CA GLY A 18 -8.24 1.55 13.60
C GLY A 18 -6.83 0.97 13.48
N ARG A 19 -6.59 -0.01 12.59
CA ARG A 19 -5.25 -0.57 12.41
C ARG A 19 -4.39 0.38 11.60
N THR A 20 -3.20 0.66 12.12
CA THR A 20 -2.17 1.45 11.45
C THR A 20 -0.91 0.63 11.29
N PHE A 21 -0.05 1.03 10.36
CA PHE A 21 1.19 0.34 10.05
C PHE A 21 2.20 1.28 9.41
N THR A 22 3.47 0.86 9.42
CA THR A 22 4.59 1.63 8.87
C THR A 22 5.17 0.88 7.67
N TRP A 23 5.42 1.61 6.59
CA TRP A 23 6.06 1.06 5.41
C TRP A 23 7.58 1.00 5.57
N PRO A 24 8.25 -0.08 5.09
CA PRO A 24 9.70 -0.10 5.00
C PRO A 24 10.23 1.04 4.12
N ALA A 25 11.43 1.54 4.42
CA ALA A 25 12.08 2.60 3.64
C ALA A 25 12.33 2.24 2.16
N SER A 26 12.29 0.95 1.82
CA SER A 26 12.40 0.46 0.45
C SER A 26 11.11 0.64 -0.37
N VAL A 27 10.03 1.15 0.22
CA VAL A 27 8.80 1.51 -0.50
C VAL A 27 8.81 3.01 -0.77
N LEU A 28 8.88 3.38 -2.05
CA LEU A 28 8.87 4.77 -2.49
C LEU A 28 7.49 5.10 -3.08
N TRP A 29 6.93 6.23 -2.68
CA TRP A 29 5.61 6.67 -3.12
C TRP A 29 5.70 7.74 -4.19
N SER A 30 4.71 7.78 -5.08
CA SER A 30 4.58 8.87 -6.04
C SER A 30 4.58 10.23 -5.32
N GLY A 31 5.48 11.14 -5.73
CA GLY A 31 5.65 12.45 -5.08
C GLY A 31 6.31 12.41 -3.69
N GLY A 32 6.78 11.25 -3.22
CA GLY A 32 7.46 11.09 -1.92
C GLY A 32 6.53 11.10 -0.70
N ILE A 33 5.20 11.05 -0.90
CA ILE A 33 4.21 11.13 0.17
C ILE A 33 3.51 9.79 0.32
N ILE A 34 3.48 9.25 1.54
CA ILE A 34 2.72 8.03 1.85
C ILE A 34 1.22 8.31 1.68
N PRO A 35 0.48 7.52 0.88
CA PRO A 35 -0.97 7.64 0.77
C PRO A 35 -1.68 7.45 2.11
N ALA A 36 -2.82 8.12 2.28
CA ALA A 36 -3.71 7.85 3.40
C ALA A 36 -4.41 6.49 3.20
N PHE A 37 -4.20 5.59 4.15
CA PHE A 37 -4.87 4.29 4.20
C PHE A 37 -6.07 4.33 5.14
N SER A 38 -7.11 3.61 4.77
CA SER A 38 -8.39 3.59 5.46
C SER A 38 -8.25 2.88 6.80
N THR A 39 -8.89 3.45 7.83
CA THR A 39 -8.94 2.87 9.19
C THR A 39 -10.35 2.50 9.62
N SER A 40 -11.38 2.78 8.81
CA SER A 40 -12.74 2.34 9.13
C SER A 40 -12.83 0.82 9.14
N ALA A 41 -13.69 0.27 10.01
CA ALA A 41 -13.99 -1.15 10.04
C ALA A 41 -14.32 -1.68 8.65
N ASN A 42 -13.77 -2.85 8.30
CA ASN A 42 -13.94 -3.52 7.02
C ASN A 42 -13.49 -2.74 5.77
N ALA A 43 -12.84 -1.58 5.91
CA ALA A 43 -12.35 -0.83 4.76
C ALA A 43 -11.27 -1.61 4.00
N ILE A 44 -11.29 -1.46 2.68
CA ILE A 44 -10.35 -2.13 1.77
C ILE A 44 -9.57 -1.07 1.01
N ASP A 45 -8.26 -1.20 1.02
CA ASP A 45 -7.34 -0.44 0.19
C ASP A 45 -6.53 -1.39 -0.69
N MET A 46 -6.00 -0.87 -1.80
CA MET A 46 -5.14 -1.62 -2.71
C MET A 46 -3.90 -0.80 -3.04
N VAL A 47 -2.73 -1.45 -3.02
CA VAL A 47 -1.47 -0.87 -3.46
C VAL A 47 -0.92 -1.69 -4.61
N LYS A 48 -0.53 -1.01 -5.69
CA LYS A 48 0.28 -1.60 -6.76
C LYS A 48 1.72 -1.15 -6.60
N PHE A 49 2.63 -2.11 -6.77
CA PHE A 49 4.07 -1.86 -6.76
C PHE A 49 4.70 -2.31 -8.07
N VAL A 50 5.72 -1.56 -8.50
CA VAL A 50 6.73 -2.04 -9.45
C VAL A 50 8.07 -2.10 -8.74
N PHE A 51 8.74 -3.24 -8.76
CA PHE A 51 10.08 -3.37 -8.17
C PHE A 51 11.15 -2.99 -9.21
N ASP A 52 11.95 -1.98 -8.93
CA ASP A 52 12.97 -1.48 -9.86
C ASP A 52 14.28 -2.30 -9.83
N GLY A 53 14.46 -3.17 -8.83
CA GLY A 53 15.71 -3.87 -8.55
C GLY A 53 16.23 -3.63 -7.13
N THR A 54 15.80 -2.53 -6.51
CA THR A 54 16.20 -2.10 -5.16
C THR A 54 14.97 -1.71 -4.32
N ASN A 55 14.06 -0.92 -4.88
CA ASN A 55 12.89 -0.35 -4.21
C ASN A 55 11.58 -0.81 -4.86
N TYR A 56 10.48 -0.70 -4.12
CA TYR A 56 9.12 -0.87 -4.60
C TYR A 56 8.49 0.51 -4.83
N LEU A 57 8.20 0.83 -6.08
CA LEU A 57 7.52 2.07 -6.46
C LEU A 57 6.01 1.87 -6.31
N GLY A 58 5.41 2.53 -5.34
CA GLY A 58 4.02 2.33 -4.90
C GLY A 58 3.04 3.40 -5.37
N ILE A 59 1.86 2.94 -5.80
CA ILE A 59 0.66 3.76 -5.94
C ILE A 59 -0.50 3.06 -5.22
N ALA A 60 -1.34 3.83 -4.53
CA ALA A 60 -2.46 3.29 -3.77
C ALA A 60 -3.80 3.83 -4.27
N ALA A 61 -4.82 3.00 -4.16
CA ALA A 61 -6.22 3.38 -4.20
C ALA A 61 -6.84 2.93 -2.87
N SER A 62 -7.61 3.82 -2.24
CA SER A 62 -8.11 3.61 -0.88
C SER A 62 -9.64 3.65 -0.85
N ASP A 63 -10.19 3.06 0.21
CA ASP A 63 -11.61 3.13 0.59
C ASP A 63 -12.60 2.52 -0.42
N PHE A 64 -12.28 1.32 -0.92
CA PHE A 64 -13.23 0.52 -1.70
C PHE A 64 -14.41 0.09 -0.82
N LYS A 65 -15.64 0.22 -1.34
CA LYS A 65 -16.91 -0.13 -0.67
C LYS A 65 -17.60 -1.30 -1.37
#